data_AF-A0A534PEG2-F1
#
_entry.id   AF-A0A534PEG2-F1
#
_cell.length_a   1.000
_cell.length_b   1.000
_cell.length_c   1.000
_cell.angle_alpha   90.00
_cell.angle_beta   90.00
_cell.angle_gamma   90.00
#
_symmetry.space_group_name_H-M   'P 1'
#
loop_
_entity.id
_entity.type
_entity.pdbx_description
1 polymer ?
#
loop_
_entity_poly.entity_id
_entity_poly.type
_entity_poly.pdbx_seq_one_letter_code
_entity_poly.pdbx_strand_id
1 'polypeptide(L)'
;MRYYAGNWAYNVWLIRKDAIGKLGKLVKNAETTRVQLGRVLPDPKLVDMALSMSLAHRFMHLEGRPLLEALPRTVDRIDDYEWIDGEMFAGMVIGWNFGDGHLNNQALVDAIQPQCQFAPGEVRVLMVESQPLFGPTMKWKIVDAADGVLEEGETEIEPMRAIQPYPTGAYAEAFVRGRPTAA
;
A
#
# COMPACT_ATOMS: atom_id res chain seq x y z
N MET A 1 -10.50 4.89 -22.93
CA MET A 1 -9.49 5.20 -21.90
C MET A 1 -9.74 4.36 -20.65
N ARG A 2 -9.24 3.11 -20.59
CA ARG A 2 -9.39 2.25 -19.39
C ARG A 2 -8.47 2.68 -18.25
N TYR A 3 -7.26 3.14 -18.59
CA TYR A 3 -6.28 3.65 -17.62
C TYR A 3 -6.90 4.74 -16.74
N TYR A 4 -7.34 5.87 -17.30
CA TYR A 4 -7.97 6.96 -16.55
C TYR A 4 -9.37 6.67 -16.00
N ALA A 5 -9.91 5.47 -16.23
CA ALA A 5 -11.16 5.03 -15.61
C ALA A 5 -10.94 4.28 -14.28
N GLY A 6 -9.68 4.20 -13.80
CA GLY A 6 -9.31 3.51 -12.56
C GLY A 6 -8.52 2.22 -12.78
N ASN A 7 -8.36 1.76 -14.02
CA ASN A 7 -7.64 0.53 -14.35
C ASN A 7 -6.15 0.78 -14.62
N TRP A 8 -5.43 1.20 -13.60
CA TRP A 8 -3.96 1.33 -13.59
C TRP A 8 -3.36 0.44 -12.49
N ALA A 9 -2.10 0.05 -12.64
CA ALA A 9 -1.36 -0.66 -11.59
C ALA A 9 -1.10 0.29 -10.41
N TYR A 10 -1.14 -0.22 -9.18
CA TYR A 10 -0.88 0.59 -7.98
C TYR A 10 -0.26 -0.26 -6.90
N ASN A 11 0.43 0.39 -5.95
CA ASN A 11 1.06 -0.30 -4.83
C ASN A 11 0.68 0.36 -3.50
N VAL A 12 0.60 -0.45 -2.44
CA VAL A 12 0.47 0.00 -1.06
C VAL A 12 1.73 -0.43 -0.31
N TRP A 13 2.47 0.56 0.19
CA TRP A 13 3.68 0.36 0.99
C TRP A 13 3.30 0.33 2.47
N LEU A 14 3.54 -0.79 3.12
CA LEU A 14 3.36 -0.99 4.56
C LEU A 14 4.75 -0.97 5.21
N ILE A 15 5.04 0.11 5.94
CA ILE A 15 6.32 0.30 6.62
C ILE A 15 6.08 0.25 8.13
N ARG A 16 6.74 -0.65 8.83
CA ARG A 16 6.60 -0.80 10.29
C ARG A 16 6.93 0.52 10.97
N LYS A 17 6.10 0.95 11.93
CA LYS A 17 6.20 2.28 12.54
C LYS A 17 7.53 2.52 13.26
N ASP A 18 8.14 1.48 13.80
CA ASP A 18 9.48 1.51 14.42
C ASP A 18 10.64 1.50 13.40
N ALA A 19 10.39 1.10 12.16
CA ALA A 19 11.38 1.04 11.07
C ALA A 19 11.32 2.26 10.14
N ILE A 20 10.26 3.08 10.20
CA ILE A 20 10.07 4.23 9.31
C ILE A 20 11.24 5.22 9.34
N GLY A 21 11.92 5.34 10.49
CA GLY A 21 13.10 6.19 10.64
C GLY A 21 14.28 5.79 9.74
N LYS A 22 14.34 4.53 9.27
CA LYS A 22 15.38 4.06 8.34
C LYS A 22 15.29 4.75 6.98
N LEU A 23 14.13 5.29 6.58
CA LEU A 23 13.98 6.10 5.38
C LEU A 23 14.84 7.37 5.41
N GLY A 24 15.28 7.82 6.58
CA GLY A 24 16.24 8.91 6.73
C GLY A 24 17.63 8.61 6.14
N LYS A 25 17.93 7.35 5.82
CA LYS A 25 19.18 6.95 5.13
C LYS A 25 19.15 7.21 3.62
N LEU A 26 17.96 7.42 3.04
CA LEU A 26 17.82 7.66 1.59
C LEU A 26 18.24 9.08 1.23
N VAL A 27 18.96 9.21 0.12
CA VAL A 27 19.00 10.48 -0.62
C VAL A 27 17.66 10.61 -1.34
N LYS A 28 16.77 11.43 -0.78
CA LYS A 28 15.37 11.55 -1.22
C LYS A 28 14.99 12.99 -1.51
N ASN A 29 14.05 13.19 -2.43
CA ASN A 29 13.64 14.51 -2.89
C ASN A 29 12.76 15.27 -1.89
N ALA A 30 12.08 14.57 -0.99
CA ALA A 30 11.25 15.20 0.04
C ALA A 30 11.29 14.45 1.38
N GLU A 31 10.81 15.11 2.43
CA GLU A 31 10.50 14.46 3.70
C GLU A 31 9.29 13.53 3.60
N THR A 32 9.09 12.65 4.58
CA THR A 32 7.88 11.82 4.62
C THR A 32 6.62 12.69 4.66
N THR A 33 5.53 12.22 4.06
CA THR A 33 4.25 12.95 4.03
C THR A 33 3.80 13.34 5.43
N ARG A 34 3.99 12.46 6.42
CA ARG A 34 3.73 12.76 7.84
C ARG A 34 4.51 13.97 8.35
N VAL A 35 5.81 14.05 8.08
CA VAL A 35 6.66 15.19 8.50
C VAL A 35 6.25 16.47 7.79
N GLN A 36 5.92 16.39 6.50
CA GLN A 36 5.46 17.55 5.74
C GLN A 36 4.13 18.08 6.28
N LEU A 37 3.15 17.19 6.49
CA LEU A 37 1.85 17.55 7.05
C LEU A 37 1.95 18.06 8.49
N GLY A 38 2.80 17.49 9.32
CA GLY A 38 3.01 17.92 10.71
C GLY A 38 3.59 19.34 10.84
N ARG A 39 4.13 19.93 9.77
CA ARG A 39 4.56 21.34 9.75
C ARG A 39 3.40 22.31 9.49
N VAL A 40 2.31 21.82 8.89
CA VAL A 40 1.17 22.64 8.44
C VAL A 40 -0.06 22.40 9.32
N LEU A 41 -0.25 21.17 9.79
CA LEU A 41 -1.37 20.75 10.62
C LEU A 41 -0.94 20.71 12.09
N PRO A 42 -1.60 21.48 12.99
CA PRO A 42 -1.19 21.59 14.38
C PRO A 42 -1.56 20.37 15.24
N ASP A 43 -2.58 19.59 14.83
CA ASP A 43 -3.05 18.40 15.57
C ASP A 43 -2.54 17.12 14.88
N PRO A 44 -1.79 16.25 15.58
CA PRO A 44 -1.40 14.93 15.08
C PRO A 44 -2.56 14.10 14.52
N LYS A 45 -3.77 14.22 15.08
CA LYS A 45 -4.95 13.51 14.57
C LYS A 45 -5.36 13.98 13.18
N LEU A 46 -5.20 15.27 12.87
CA LEU A 46 -5.45 15.79 11.53
C LEU A 46 -4.43 15.26 10.52
N VAL A 47 -3.18 15.06 10.95
CA VAL A 47 -2.14 14.39 10.13
C VAL A 47 -2.54 12.94 9.84
N ASP A 48 -2.94 12.17 10.85
CA ASP A 48 -3.37 10.78 10.68
C ASP A 48 -4.60 10.65 9.78
N MET A 49 -5.57 11.57 9.94
CA MET A 49 -6.74 11.65 9.07
C MET A 49 -6.35 11.95 7.62
N ALA A 50 -5.45 12.92 7.39
CA ALA A 50 -4.98 13.26 6.05
C ALA A 50 -4.25 12.10 5.36
N LEU A 51 -3.39 11.39 6.08
CA LEU A 51 -2.70 10.20 5.55
C LEU A 51 -3.69 9.08 5.20
N SER A 52 -4.71 8.88 6.04
CA SER A 52 -5.74 7.87 5.82
C SER A 52 -6.61 8.21 4.59
N MET A 53 -6.98 9.48 4.40
CA MET A 53 -7.70 9.93 3.19
C MET A 53 -6.89 9.68 1.91
N SER A 54 -5.57 9.87 1.97
CA SER A 54 -4.69 9.61 0.83
C SER A 54 -4.76 8.16 0.36
N LEU A 55 -5.03 7.19 1.23
CA LEU A 55 -5.18 5.78 0.83
C LEU A 55 -6.62 5.39 0.54
N ALA A 56 -7.58 6.01 1.24
CA ALA A 56 -9.00 5.71 1.12
C ALA A 56 -9.50 5.79 -0.33
N HIS A 57 -8.90 6.67 -1.15
CA HIS A 57 -9.26 6.80 -2.57
C HIS A 57 -9.10 5.49 -3.34
N ARG A 58 -8.12 4.63 -3.00
CA ARG A 58 -7.93 3.33 -3.66
C ARG A 58 -9.15 2.43 -3.51
N PHE A 59 -9.80 2.50 -2.35
CA PHE A 59 -10.99 1.70 -2.04
C PHE A 59 -12.25 2.21 -2.75
N MET A 60 -12.28 3.46 -3.21
CA MET A 60 -13.46 4.06 -3.83
C MET A 60 -13.78 3.50 -5.23
N HIS A 61 -12.81 2.86 -5.89
CA HIS A 61 -12.96 2.28 -7.23
C HIS A 61 -13.06 0.76 -7.20
N LEU A 62 -13.65 0.16 -8.24
CA LEU A 62 -13.81 -1.31 -8.35
C LEU A 62 -12.45 -2.01 -8.37
N GLU A 63 -11.48 -1.38 -9.02
CA GLU A 63 -10.11 -1.84 -9.17
C GLU A 63 -9.34 -1.85 -7.83
N GLY A 64 -9.90 -1.24 -6.78
CA GLY A 64 -9.40 -1.33 -5.40
C GLY A 64 -9.83 -2.59 -4.65
N ARG A 65 -10.78 -3.37 -5.17
CA ARG A 65 -11.31 -4.57 -4.48
C ARG A 65 -10.28 -5.67 -4.20
N PRO A 66 -9.25 -5.91 -5.03
CA PRO A 66 -8.17 -6.85 -4.70
C PRO A 66 -7.51 -6.56 -3.33
N LEU A 67 -7.51 -5.30 -2.88
CA LEU A 67 -6.99 -4.93 -1.56
C LEU A 67 -7.73 -5.61 -0.41
N LEU A 68 -9.03 -5.91 -0.56
CA LEU A 68 -9.83 -6.57 0.48
C LEU A 68 -9.36 -8.02 0.75
N GLU A 69 -8.79 -8.67 -0.27
CA GLU A 69 -8.24 -10.03 -0.17
C GLU A 69 -6.76 -10.02 0.19
N ALA A 70 -5.99 -9.11 -0.41
CA ALA A 70 -4.54 -9.15 -0.35
C ALA A 70 -3.95 -8.38 0.85
N LEU A 71 -4.55 -7.28 1.32
CA LEU A 71 -4.02 -6.54 2.47
C LEU A 71 -3.98 -7.38 3.76
N PRO A 72 -5.03 -8.16 4.12
CA PRO A 72 -4.98 -9.03 5.30
C PRO A 72 -3.89 -10.09 5.25
N ARG A 73 -3.42 -10.45 4.06
CA ARG A 73 -2.31 -11.39 3.84
C ARG A 73 -0.95 -10.70 3.86
N THR A 74 -0.94 -9.39 3.62
CA THR A 74 0.30 -8.64 3.48
C THR A 74 1.02 -8.50 4.81
N VAL A 75 0.33 -8.32 5.94
CA VAL A 75 0.93 -8.23 7.28
C VAL A 75 0.00 -8.80 8.34
N ASP A 76 0.55 -9.37 9.41
CA ASP A 76 -0.26 -9.98 10.49
C ASP A 76 -1.07 -8.94 11.26
N ARG A 77 -0.43 -7.81 11.61
CA ARG A 77 -1.02 -6.73 12.40
C ARG A 77 -0.89 -5.40 11.69
N ILE A 78 -1.93 -5.07 10.94
CA ILE A 78 -1.90 -3.94 10.02
C ILE A 78 -1.77 -2.56 10.71
N ASP A 79 -2.14 -2.48 11.99
CA ASP A 79 -2.01 -1.27 12.81
C ASP A 79 -0.55 -0.98 13.23
N ASP A 80 0.36 -1.96 13.12
CA ASP A 80 1.78 -1.80 13.46
C ASP A 80 2.56 -1.11 12.32
N TYR A 81 1.90 -0.89 11.18
CA TYR A 81 2.47 -0.31 9.97
C TYR A 81 1.88 1.07 9.67
N GLU A 82 2.71 1.96 9.15
CA GLU A 82 2.27 3.13 8.40
C GLU A 82 2.05 2.70 6.95
N TRP A 83 0.90 3.07 6.41
CA TRP A 83 0.55 2.75 5.04
C TRP A 83 0.84 3.99 4.20
N ILE A 84 1.49 3.80 3.06
CA ILE A 84 1.82 4.87 2.15
C ILE A 84 1.38 4.43 0.76
N ASP A 85 0.62 5.29 0.09
CA ASP A 85 0.30 5.07 -1.31
C ASP A 85 1.58 5.09 -2.14
N GLY A 86 1.72 4.14 -3.06
CA GLY A 86 2.92 4.00 -3.88
C GLY A 86 3.26 5.27 -4.69
N GLU A 87 2.25 6.03 -5.13
CA GLU A 87 2.46 7.31 -5.81
C GLU A 87 3.14 8.32 -4.87
N MET A 88 2.61 8.46 -3.65
CA MET A 88 3.17 9.35 -2.63
C MET A 88 4.58 8.92 -2.23
N PHE A 89 4.83 7.60 -2.14
CA PHE A 89 6.15 7.06 -1.85
C PHE A 89 7.15 7.36 -2.99
N ALA A 90 6.74 7.20 -4.25
CA ALA A 90 7.55 7.56 -5.42
C ALA A 90 7.90 9.05 -5.42
N GLY A 91 6.92 9.92 -5.20
CA GLY A 91 7.15 11.36 -5.11
C GLY A 91 8.17 11.74 -4.04
N MET A 92 8.09 11.09 -2.87
CA MET A 92 9.05 11.29 -1.79
C MET A 92 10.47 10.85 -2.18
N VAL A 93 10.62 9.64 -2.72
CA VAL A 93 11.94 9.04 -2.96
C VAL A 93 12.58 9.59 -4.23
N ILE A 94 11.87 9.55 -5.37
CA ILE A 94 12.41 9.87 -6.70
C ILE A 94 11.91 11.19 -7.27
N GLY A 95 11.04 11.93 -6.57
CA GLY A 95 10.54 13.26 -6.99
C GLY A 95 9.58 13.23 -8.18
N TRP A 96 9.05 12.04 -8.49
CA TRP A 96 8.12 11.85 -9.59
C TRP A 96 6.82 11.26 -9.08
N ASN A 97 5.77 12.10 -9.02
CA ASN A 97 4.41 11.67 -8.68
C ASN A 97 3.67 11.34 -9.97
N PHE A 98 3.58 10.04 -10.28
CA PHE A 98 2.74 9.54 -11.36
C PHE A 98 2.07 8.26 -10.87
N GLY A 99 0.75 8.19 -11.04
CA GLY A 99 -0.10 7.13 -10.50
C GLY A 99 0.09 5.73 -11.12
N ASP A 100 1.18 5.52 -11.86
CA ASP A 100 1.55 4.22 -12.39
C ASP A 100 2.36 3.43 -11.35
N GLY A 101 1.78 2.36 -10.84
CA GLY A 101 2.40 1.44 -9.90
C GLY A 101 3.70 0.82 -10.40
N HIS A 102 3.96 0.79 -11.71
CA HIS A 102 5.23 0.28 -12.24
C HIS A 102 6.43 1.16 -11.86
N LEU A 103 6.23 2.43 -11.47
CA LEU A 103 7.31 3.32 -11.01
C LEU A 103 7.69 3.15 -9.54
N ASN A 104 6.86 2.46 -8.75
CA ASN A 104 7.07 2.24 -7.32
C ASN A 104 6.91 0.76 -6.93
N ASN A 105 7.27 -0.12 -7.87
CA ASN A 105 7.21 -1.57 -7.75
C ASN A 105 8.49 -2.16 -7.12
N GLN A 106 8.74 -3.45 -7.36
CA GLN A 106 9.92 -4.17 -6.90
C GLN A 106 11.24 -3.47 -7.24
N ALA A 107 11.37 -2.82 -8.40
CA ALA A 107 12.61 -2.14 -8.77
C ALA A 107 12.94 -1.00 -7.78
N LEU A 108 11.93 -0.31 -7.26
CA LEU A 108 12.13 0.70 -6.23
C LEU A 108 12.49 0.05 -4.89
N VAL A 109 11.84 -1.06 -4.53
CA VAL A 109 12.19 -1.86 -3.33
C VAL A 109 13.68 -2.26 -3.37
N ASP A 110 14.11 -2.84 -4.49
CA ASP A 110 15.47 -3.31 -4.71
C ASP A 110 16.49 -2.17 -4.67
N ALA A 111 16.10 -0.97 -5.12
CA ALA A 111 16.95 0.22 -5.08
C ALA A 111 17.11 0.81 -3.67
N ILE A 112 16.06 0.79 -2.84
CA ILE A 112 16.11 1.36 -1.49
C ILE A 112 16.69 0.39 -0.46
N GLN A 113 16.50 -0.92 -0.65
CA GLN A 113 16.91 -1.93 0.32
C GLN A 113 18.40 -1.88 0.70
N PRO A 114 19.37 -1.80 -0.24
CA PRO A 114 20.80 -1.74 0.13
C PRO A 114 21.16 -0.47 0.92
N GLN A 115 20.36 0.58 0.83
CA GLN A 115 20.58 1.85 1.55
C GLN A 115 19.94 1.83 2.94
N CYS A 116 18.69 1.37 3.03
CA CYS A 116 17.91 1.38 4.26
C CYS A 116 18.24 0.20 5.19
N GLN A 117 18.54 -0.96 4.60
CA GLN A 117 18.78 -2.24 5.29
C GLN A 117 17.59 -2.61 6.17
N PHE A 118 16.42 -2.76 5.55
CA PHE A 118 15.23 -3.23 6.25
C PHE A 118 15.40 -4.71 6.62
N ALA A 119 14.94 -5.08 7.81
CA ALA A 119 14.85 -6.46 8.26
C ALA A 119 13.54 -7.10 7.76
N PRO A 120 13.45 -8.44 7.74
CA PRO A 120 12.22 -9.16 7.41
C PRO A 120 10.98 -8.58 8.10
N GLY A 121 9.95 -8.31 7.29
CA GLY A 121 8.67 -7.76 7.71
C GLY A 121 8.68 -6.27 8.05
N GLU A 122 9.79 -5.54 7.97
CA GLU A 122 9.78 -4.10 8.26
C GLU A 122 9.15 -3.29 7.13
N VAL A 123 9.31 -3.73 5.88
CA VAL A 123 8.68 -3.12 4.72
C VAL A 123 8.07 -4.22 3.87
N ARG A 124 6.75 -4.17 3.72
CA ARG A 124 6.02 -5.01 2.77
C ARG A 124 5.27 -4.14 1.78
N VAL A 125 5.34 -4.51 0.51
CA VAL A 125 4.71 -3.79 -0.60
C VAL A 125 3.71 -4.73 -1.26
N LEU A 126 2.44 -4.35 -1.19
CA LEU A 126 1.39 -4.99 -1.97
C LEU A 126 1.30 -4.30 -3.31
N MET A 127 1.56 -5.04 -4.38
CA MET A 127 1.52 -4.56 -5.76
C MET A 127 0.32 -5.16 -6.46
N VAL A 128 -0.55 -4.33 -7.04
CA VAL A 128 -1.73 -4.76 -7.78
C VAL A 128 -1.59 -4.32 -9.23
N GLU A 129 -1.68 -5.27 -10.15
CA GLU A 129 -1.63 -5.02 -11.59
C GLU A 129 -3.01 -4.62 -12.12
N SER A 130 -3.00 -3.78 -13.15
CA SER A 130 -4.19 -3.42 -13.92
C SER A 130 -4.88 -4.67 -14.49
N GLN A 131 -6.21 -4.63 -14.59
CA GLN A 131 -6.97 -5.68 -15.23
C GLN A 131 -6.60 -5.74 -16.72
N PRO A 132 -6.18 -6.91 -17.26
CA PRO A 132 -5.86 -7.06 -18.67
C PRO A 132 -7.10 -6.87 -19.55
N LEU A 133 -6.88 -6.56 -20.84
CA LEU A 133 -7.97 -6.20 -21.76
C LEU A 133 -9.06 -7.27 -21.86
N PHE A 134 -8.66 -8.54 -21.87
CA PHE A 134 -9.54 -9.70 -22.08
C PHE A 134 -9.53 -10.69 -20.92
N GLY A 135 -8.95 -10.33 -19.77
CA GLY A 135 -8.93 -11.21 -18.60
C GLY A 135 -9.89 -10.72 -17.51
N PRO A 136 -10.49 -11.63 -16.74
CA PRO A 136 -11.46 -11.28 -15.72
C PRO A 136 -10.80 -10.94 -14.36
N THR A 137 -9.52 -11.30 -14.18
CA THR A 137 -8.80 -11.13 -12.93
C THR A 137 -7.87 -9.91 -12.90
N MET A 138 -7.63 -9.39 -11.70
CA MET A 138 -6.48 -8.52 -11.39
C MET A 138 -5.46 -9.30 -10.58
N LYS A 139 -4.20 -9.27 -11.00
CA LYS A 139 -3.12 -9.94 -10.29
C LYS A 139 -2.58 -9.06 -9.18
N TRP A 140 -2.13 -9.67 -8.10
CA TRP A 140 -1.44 -8.97 -7.04
C TRP A 140 -0.25 -9.78 -6.54
N LYS A 141 0.71 -9.09 -5.94
CA LYS A 141 1.94 -9.66 -5.40
C LYS A 141 2.32 -8.96 -4.11
N ILE A 142 2.74 -9.73 -3.11
CA ILE A 142 3.27 -9.25 -1.85
C ILE A 142 4.79 -9.41 -1.87
N VAL A 143 5.48 -8.32 -1.60
CA VAL A 143 6.94 -8.25 -1.57
C VAL A 143 7.40 -7.78 -0.20
N ASP A 144 8.33 -8.48 0.41
CA ASP A 144 9.12 -7.99 1.53
C ASP A 144 10.43 -7.37 1.02
N ALA A 145 10.83 -6.24 1.59
CA ALA A 145 12.08 -5.60 1.18
C ALA A 145 13.33 -6.45 1.47
N ALA A 146 13.30 -7.31 2.49
CA ALA A 146 14.42 -8.19 2.83
C ALA A 146 14.32 -9.56 2.15
N ASP A 147 13.12 -10.15 2.14
CA ASP A 147 12.93 -11.54 1.69
C ASP A 147 12.48 -11.66 0.22
N GLY A 148 12.15 -10.55 -0.44
CA GLY A 148 11.67 -10.55 -1.82
C GLY A 148 10.19 -10.95 -1.93
N VAL A 149 9.82 -11.69 -2.97
CA VAL A 149 8.42 -12.07 -3.22
C VAL A 149 7.95 -13.12 -2.21
N LEU A 150 6.89 -12.80 -1.45
CA LEU A 150 6.30 -13.71 -0.46
C LEU A 150 5.11 -14.50 -1.00
N GLU A 151 4.21 -13.82 -1.71
CA GLU A 151 2.96 -14.40 -2.20
C GLU A 151 2.53 -13.70 -3.48
N GLU A 152 1.96 -14.47 -4.41
CA GLU A 152 1.31 -13.99 -5.62
C GLU A 152 -0.11 -14.54 -5.65
N GLY A 153 -1.04 -13.75 -6.17
CA GLY A 153 -2.41 -14.19 -6.32
C GLY A 153 -3.16 -13.36 -7.34
N GLU A 154 -4.44 -13.68 -7.48
CA GLU A 154 -5.33 -12.99 -8.39
C GLU A 154 -6.73 -12.89 -7.80
N THR A 155 -7.42 -11.83 -8.16
CA THR A 155 -8.80 -11.56 -7.74
C THR A 155 -9.69 -11.48 -8.97
N GLU A 156 -10.71 -12.33 -9.02
CA GLU A 156 -11.80 -12.23 -10.01
C GLU A 156 -12.62 -10.97 -9.76
N ILE A 157 -12.73 -10.09 -10.76
CA ILE A 157 -13.32 -8.74 -10.57
C ILE A 157 -14.84 -8.74 -10.66
N GLU A 158 -15.44 -9.65 -11.42
CA GLU A 158 -16.90 -9.67 -11.62
C GLU A 158 -17.66 -9.81 -10.28
N PRO A 159 -17.34 -10.78 -9.40
CA PRO A 159 -18.03 -10.93 -8.11
C PRO A 159 -17.80 -9.72 -7.18
N MET A 160 -16.67 -9.03 -7.32
CA MET A 160 -16.30 -7.90 -6.48
C MET A 160 -17.19 -6.67 -6.67
N ARG A 161 -17.98 -6.63 -7.76
CA ARG A 161 -19.00 -5.58 -7.99
C ARG A 161 -20.08 -5.57 -6.92
N ALA A 162 -20.39 -6.73 -6.33
CA ALA A 162 -21.38 -6.83 -5.26
C ALA A 162 -20.82 -6.45 -3.88
N ILE A 163 -19.50 -6.25 -3.78
CA ILE A 163 -18.80 -6.00 -2.52
C ILE A 163 -18.63 -4.50 -2.29
N GLN A 164 -18.90 -4.07 -1.06
CA GLN A 164 -18.71 -2.69 -0.64
C GLN A 164 -17.23 -2.27 -0.77
N PRO A 165 -16.95 -0.97 -0.99
CA PRO A 165 -15.59 -0.46 -1.11
C PRO A 165 -14.77 -0.59 0.16
N TYR A 166 -15.43 -0.58 1.32
CA TYR A 166 -14.82 -0.85 2.62
C TYR A 166 -15.09 -2.30 3.04
N PRO A 167 -14.20 -2.91 3.84
CA PRO A 167 -14.35 -4.30 4.24
C PRO A 167 -15.61 -4.50 5.09
N THR A 168 -16.43 -5.48 4.71
CA THR A 168 -17.64 -5.94 5.42
C THR A 168 -17.67 -7.45 5.51
N GLY A 169 -18.35 -8.02 6.50
CA GLY A 169 -18.49 -9.47 6.66
C GLY A 169 -17.13 -10.18 6.73
N ALA A 170 -16.95 -11.24 5.94
CA ALA A 170 -15.73 -12.04 5.90
C ALA A 170 -14.46 -11.21 5.58
N TYR A 171 -14.56 -10.14 4.78
CA TYR A 171 -13.42 -9.25 4.50
C TYR A 171 -13.02 -8.43 5.73
N ALA A 172 -13.99 -7.95 6.53
CA ALA A 172 -13.69 -7.26 7.77
C ALA A 172 -13.08 -8.21 8.81
N GLU A 173 -13.60 -9.43 8.90
CA GLU A 173 -13.07 -10.48 9.78
C GLU A 173 -11.62 -10.84 9.45
N ALA A 174 -11.23 -10.81 8.18
CA ALA A 174 -9.85 -11.08 7.76
C ALA A 174 -8.83 -10.10 8.37
N PHE A 175 -9.19 -8.82 8.54
CA PHE A 175 -8.30 -7.79 9.12
C PHE A 175 -8.14 -7.88 10.65
N VAL A 176 -8.97 -8.65 11.34
CA VAL A 176 -8.94 -8.78 12.81
C VAL A 176 -8.35 -10.12 13.29
N ARG A 177 -8.04 -11.05 12.37
CA ARG A 177 -7.40 -12.32 12.74
C ARG A 177 -6.04 -12.04 13.39
N GLY A 178 -5.89 -12.40 14.67
CA GLY A 178 -4.64 -12.19 15.42
C GLY A 178 -4.57 -10.91 16.27
N ARG A 179 -5.63 -10.07 16.30
CA ARG A 179 -5.75 -9.05 17.35
C ARG A 179 -6.09 -9.76 18.68
N PRO A 180 -5.42 -9.46 19.81
CA PRO A 180 -5.94 -9.89 21.10
C PRO A 180 -7.35 -9.31 21.23
N THR A 181 -8.33 -10.15 21.56
CA THR A 181 -9.66 -9.67 21.96
C THR A 181 -9.46 -8.61 23.03
N ALA A 182 -9.98 -7.41 22.77
CA ALA A 182 -9.99 -6.35 23.78
C ALA A 182 -10.62 -6.91 25.05
N ALA A 183 -9.88 -6.87 26.15
CA ALA A 183 -10.38 -7.19 27.48
C ALA A 183 -11.31 -6.08 27.97
#